data_AF-A0A8H7NML3-F1
#
_entry.id   AF-A0A8H7NML3-F1
#
_cell.length_a   1.000
_cell.length_b   1.000
_cell.length_c   1.000
_cell.angle_alpha   90.00
_cell.angle_beta   90.00
_cell.angle_gamma   90.00
#
_symmetry.space_group_name_H-M   'P 1'
#
loop_
_entity.id
_entity.type
_entity.pdbx_description
1 polymer ?
#
loop_
_entity_poly.entity_id
_entity_poly.type
_entity_poly.pdbx_seq_one_letter_code
_entity_poly.pdbx_strand_id
1 'polypeptide(L)'
;MDESSMSSPPLHVIALGINKILSGIVTEAKEKYFDRDIQSKHNLVETLEDELGRFRVWSGNLGAFHESTSISSLEYRLRDGPKMKAGIITGLERLGDVAQRVNEIITGKRPNAFDPILDGAYQDVFPEQGSPLD
;
A
#
# COMPACT_ATOMS: atom_id res chain seq x y z
N MET A 1 -32.95 -1.72 14.29
CA MET A 1 -31.61 -1.20 13.95
C MET A 1 -31.34 -1.64 12.54
N ASP A 2 -31.16 -0.68 11.65
CA ASP A 2 -31.12 -0.90 10.20
C ASP A 2 -29.69 -1.31 9.79
N GLU A 3 -29.47 -2.61 9.54
CA GLU A 3 -28.21 -3.13 8.98
C GLU A 3 -28.09 -2.89 7.46
N SER A 4 -29.03 -2.18 6.85
CA SER A 4 -29.17 -2.12 5.39
C SER A 4 -28.34 -1.02 4.68
N SER A 5 -27.26 -0.47 5.28
CA SER A 5 -26.58 0.68 4.64
C SER A 5 -25.07 0.83 4.79
N MET A 6 -24.29 -0.25 4.92
CA MET A 6 -22.87 -0.22 4.59
C MET A 6 -22.54 -1.19 3.45
N SER A 7 -23.07 -0.90 2.26
CA SER A 7 -22.50 -1.45 1.04
C SER A 7 -21.03 -1.04 0.99
N SER A 8 -20.11 -1.99 0.80
CA SER A 8 -18.71 -1.66 0.48
C SER A 8 -18.70 -0.64 -0.65
N PRO A 9 -17.78 0.35 -0.62
CA PRO A 9 -17.67 1.33 -1.69
C PRO A 9 -17.50 0.62 -3.04
N PRO A 10 -17.97 1.23 -4.14
CA PRO A 10 -17.69 0.71 -5.46
C PRO A 10 -16.18 0.54 -5.70
N LEU A 11 -15.80 -0.48 -6.46
CA LEU A 11 -14.40 -0.81 -6.75
C LEU A 11 -13.61 0.38 -7.31
N HIS A 12 -14.27 1.20 -8.12
CA HIS A 12 -13.64 2.38 -8.70
C HIS A 12 -13.33 3.47 -7.68
N VAL A 13 -14.18 3.63 -6.66
CA VAL A 13 -13.92 4.55 -5.54
C VAL A 13 -12.71 4.08 -4.74
N ILE A 14 -12.61 2.78 -4.46
CA ILE A 14 -11.47 2.19 -3.74
C ILE A 14 -10.18 2.41 -4.53
N ALA A 15 -10.17 2.06 -5.82
CA ALA A 15 -8.99 2.20 -6.68
C ALA A 15 -8.51 3.66 -6.82
N LEU A 16 -9.44 4.60 -6.99
CA LEU A 16 -9.13 6.04 -7.03
C LEU A 16 -8.58 6.55 -5.70
N GLY A 17 -9.13 6.08 -4.57
CA GLY A 17 -8.62 6.39 -3.24
C GLY A 17 -7.17 5.95 -3.06
N ILE A 18 -6.86 4.71 -3.44
CA ILE A 18 -5.49 4.17 -3.39
C ILE A 18 -4.55 4.97 -4.31
N ASN A 19 -4.96 5.24 -5.56
CA ASN A 19 -4.16 6.03 -6.49
C ASN A 19 -3.84 7.42 -5.92
N LYS A 20 -4.81 8.06 -5.24
CA LYS A 20 -4.60 9.35 -4.59
C LYS A 20 -3.58 9.27 -3.45
N ILE A 21 -3.69 8.26 -2.59
CA ILE A 21 -2.73 8.05 -1.48
C ILE A 21 -1.33 7.80 -2.03
N LEU A 22 -1.17 6.87 -2.99
CA LEU A 22 0.12 6.55 -3.59
C LEU A 22 0.74 7.77 -4.32
N SER A 23 -0.08 8.56 -5.01
CA SER A 23 0.39 9.80 -5.65
C SER A 23 0.87 10.82 -4.61
N GLY A 24 0.16 10.94 -3.49
CA GLY A 24 0.58 11.78 -2.36
C GLY A 24 1.92 11.33 -1.76
N ILE A 25 2.10 10.02 -1.55
CA ILE A 25 3.36 9.44 -1.06
C ILE A 25 4.55 9.82 -1.95
N VAL A 26 4.40 9.68 -3.28
CA VAL A 26 5.45 10.02 -4.23
C VAL A 26 5.79 11.51 -4.18
N THR A 27 4.78 12.38 -4.14
CA THR A 27 4.99 13.83 -4.03
C THR A 27 5.73 14.18 -2.74
N GLU A 28 5.26 13.66 -1.61
CA GLU A 28 5.86 13.94 -0.30
C GLU A 28 7.30 13.42 -0.19
N ALA A 29 7.56 12.24 -0.77
CA ALA A 29 8.91 11.67 -0.83
C ALA A 29 9.83 12.54 -1.69
N LYS A 30 9.36 13.02 -2.84
CA LYS A 30 10.14 13.93 -3.69
C LYS A 30 10.53 15.20 -2.95
N GLU A 31 9.59 15.84 -2.26
CA GLU A 31 9.86 17.07 -1.50
C GLU A 31 10.81 16.84 -0.33
N LYS A 32 10.60 15.78 0.46
CA LYS A 32 11.37 15.51 1.68
C LYS A 32 12.78 14.99 1.41
N TYR A 33 12.98 14.28 0.31
CA TYR A 33 14.26 13.66 -0.05
C TYR A 33 14.97 14.35 -1.22
N PHE A 34 14.48 15.51 -1.68
CA PHE A 34 15.03 16.29 -2.79
C PHE A 34 16.53 16.62 -2.66
N ASP A 35 17.04 16.80 -1.43
CA ASP A 35 18.30 17.54 -1.19
C ASP A 35 19.29 16.87 -0.21
N ARG A 36 19.15 15.58 0.11
CA ARG A 36 20.03 14.90 1.09
C ARG A 36 20.49 13.52 0.65
N ASP A 37 21.76 13.40 0.26
CA ASP A 37 22.51 12.16 -0.06
C ASP A 37 21.98 11.35 -1.25
N ILE A 38 22.74 11.37 -2.36
CA ILE A 38 22.25 11.18 -3.73
C ILE A 38 21.97 9.72 -4.11
N GLN A 39 22.58 8.72 -3.46
CA GLN A 39 22.61 7.35 -4.02
C GLN A 39 21.62 6.37 -3.39
N SER A 40 21.43 6.37 -2.07
CA SER A 40 20.49 5.44 -1.42
C SER A 40 19.02 5.87 -1.53
N LYS A 41 18.75 7.18 -1.64
CA LYS A 41 17.40 7.77 -1.65
C LYS A 41 16.84 8.03 -3.05
N HIS A 42 17.68 8.18 -4.06
CA HIS A 42 17.25 8.16 -5.47
C HIS A 42 16.50 6.85 -5.79
N ASN A 43 16.97 5.74 -5.20
CA ASN A 43 16.32 4.44 -5.30
C ASN A 43 14.91 4.42 -4.68
N LEU A 44 14.66 5.15 -3.58
CA LEU A 44 13.35 5.17 -2.93
C LEU A 44 12.30 5.89 -3.79
N VAL A 45 12.60 7.09 -4.28
CA VAL A 45 11.64 7.85 -5.11
C VAL A 45 11.35 7.10 -6.40
N GLU A 46 12.38 6.59 -7.07
CA GLU A 46 12.26 5.80 -8.29
C GLU A 46 11.42 4.54 -8.07
N THR A 47 11.67 3.82 -6.97
CA THR A 47 10.85 2.65 -6.59
C THR A 47 9.39 3.02 -6.36
N LEU A 48 9.12 4.12 -5.64
CA LEU A 48 7.74 4.56 -5.38
C LEU A 48 7.03 4.99 -6.68
N GLU A 49 7.75 5.62 -7.61
CA GLU A 49 7.23 5.97 -8.93
C GLU A 49 6.91 4.74 -9.79
N ASP A 50 7.80 3.75 -9.81
CA ASP A 50 7.58 2.49 -10.53
C ASP A 50 6.37 1.74 -9.96
N GLU A 51 6.26 1.61 -8.63
CA GLU A 51 5.12 0.95 -7.98
C GLU A 51 3.79 1.69 -8.22
N LEU A 52 3.80 3.03 -8.21
CA LEU A 52 2.64 3.82 -8.63
C LEU A 52 2.27 3.59 -10.10
N GLY A 53 3.28 3.54 -10.98
CA GLY A 53 3.11 3.25 -12.40
C GLY A 53 2.47 1.88 -12.63
N ARG A 54 3.00 0.83 -11.97
CA ARG A 54 2.47 -0.53 -12.00
C ARG A 54 1.02 -0.59 -11.53
N PHE A 55 0.69 0.10 -10.42
CA PHE A 55 -0.68 0.16 -9.93
C PHE A 55 -1.64 0.81 -10.92
N ARG A 56 -1.23 1.91 -11.57
CA ARG A 56 -2.04 2.60 -12.60
C ARG A 56 -2.26 1.75 -13.83
N VAL A 57 -1.23 1.05 -14.31
CA VAL A 57 -1.33 0.15 -15.47
C VAL A 57 -2.25 -1.02 -15.14
N TRP A 58 -2.07 -1.67 -13.99
CA TRP A 58 -2.93 -2.75 -13.52
C TRP A 58 -4.40 -2.29 -13.42
N SER A 59 -4.64 -1.14 -12.78
CA SER A 59 -5.98 -0.57 -12.60
C SER A 59 -6.62 -0.19 -13.93
N GLY A 60 -5.87 0.41 -14.84
CA GLY A 60 -6.34 0.77 -16.18
C GLY A 60 -6.74 -0.44 -17.01
N ASN A 61 -5.88 -1.46 -17.07
CA ASN A 61 -6.12 -2.68 -17.86
C ASN A 61 -7.32 -3.50 -17.34
N LEU A 62 -7.59 -3.44 -16.04
CA LEU A 62 -8.75 -4.10 -15.45
C LEU A 62 -10.03 -3.27 -15.54
N GLY A 63 -9.93 -1.98 -15.87
CA GLY A 63 -11.05 -1.05 -15.82
C GLY A 63 -11.44 -0.69 -14.39
N ALA A 64 -10.50 -0.77 -13.44
CA ALA A 64 -10.73 -0.43 -12.04
C ALA A 64 -10.96 1.07 -11.84
N PHE A 65 -10.58 1.94 -12.77
CA PHE A 65 -10.87 3.38 -12.70
C PHE A 65 -12.19 3.78 -13.39
N HIS A 66 -12.86 2.87 -14.09
CA HIS A 66 -14.13 3.17 -14.72
C HIS A 66 -15.28 3.06 -13.71
N GLU A 67 -16.23 3.99 -13.79
CA GLU A 67 -17.46 3.95 -13.01
C GLU A 67 -18.19 2.61 -13.17
N SER A 68 -18.87 2.17 -12.11
CA SER A 68 -19.55 0.88 -12.07
C SER A 68 -20.64 0.69 -13.13
N THR A 69 -21.15 1.79 -13.68
CA THR A 69 -22.14 1.81 -14.77
C THR A 69 -21.54 1.42 -16.12
N SER A 70 -20.22 1.53 -16.30
CA SER A 70 -19.55 1.22 -17.55
C SER A 70 -19.36 -0.29 -17.74
N ILE A 71 -19.64 -0.79 -18.94
CA ILE A 71 -19.34 -2.17 -19.36
C ILE A 71 -17.85 -2.51 -19.31
N SER A 72 -16.99 -1.49 -19.48
CA SER A 72 -15.54 -1.64 -19.37
C SER A 72 -15.04 -1.69 -17.93
N SER A 73 -15.91 -1.43 -16.94
CA SER A 73 -15.50 -1.38 -15.53
C SER A 73 -15.22 -2.76 -14.97
N LEU A 74 -14.25 -2.82 -14.06
CA LEU A 74 -13.95 -4.03 -13.31
C LEU A 74 -15.18 -4.50 -12.53
N GLU A 75 -15.97 -3.57 -11.99
CA GLU A 75 -17.17 -3.89 -11.24
C GLU A 75 -18.26 -4.55 -12.10
N TYR A 76 -18.50 -4.02 -13.30
CA TYR A 76 -19.44 -4.63 -14.25
C TYR A 76 -18.96 -6.01 -14.70
N ARG A 77 -17.66 -6.16 -14.99
CA ARG A 77 -17.06 -7.45 -15.39
C ARG A 77 -17.13 -8.52 -14.31
N LEU A 78 -17.11 -8.13 -13.03
CA LEU A 78 -17.15 -9.03 -11.89
C LEU A 78 -18.55 -9.23 -11.30
N ARG A 79 -19.60 -8.63 -11.88
CA ARG A 79 -20.97 -8.69 -11.34
C ARG A 79 -21.49 -10.14 -11.18
N ASP A 80 -21.09 -11.02 -12.09
CA ASP A 80 -21.52 -12.43 -12.13
C ASP A 80 -20.54 -13.34 -11.34
N GLY A 81 -19.49 -12.76 -10.74
CA GLY A 81 -18.42 -13.47 -10.03
C GLY A 81 -18.19 -12.93 -8.61
N PRO A 82 -19.16 -13.08 -7.68
CA PRO A 82 -19.10 -12.45 -6.36
C PRO A 82 -17.88 -12.86 -5.52
N LYS A 83 -17.45 -14.12 -5.62
CA LYS A 83 -16.23 -14.61 -4.93
C LYS A 83 -14.97 -13.91 -5.42
N MET A 84 -14.84 -13.72 -6.74
CA MET A 84 -13.71 -13.00 -7.33
C MET A 84 -13.76 -11.52 -6.98
N LYS A 85 -14.94 -10.91 -7.05
CA LYS A 85 -15.17 -9.52 -6.62
C LYS A 85 -14.70 -9.30 -5.18
N ALA A 86 -15.13 -10.16 -4.25
CA ALA A 86 -14.71 -10.08 -2.85
C ALA A 86 -13.19 -10.17 -2.70
N GLY A 87 -12.53 -11.11 -3.38
CA GLY A 87 -11.07 -11.25 -3.33
C GLY A 87 -10.32 -10.01 -3.84
N ILE A 88 -10.79 -9.40 -4.93
CA ILE A 88 -10.22 -8.15 -5.46
C ILE A 88 -10.42 -6.99 -4.49
N ILE A 89 -11.63 -6.84 -3.92
CA ILE A 89 -11.92 -5.81 -2.91
C ILE A 89 -10.97 -5.95 -1.73
N THR A 90 -10.87 -7.14 -1.13
CA THR A 90 -9.97 -7.39 0.00
C THR A 90 -8.50 -7.09 -0.33
N GLY A 91 -8.06 -7.45 -1.53
CA GLY A 91 -6.70 -7.14 -1.99
C GLY A 91 -6.45 -5.63 -2.09
N LEU A 92 -7.41 -4.89 -2.65
CA LEU A 92 -7.32 -3.43 -2.78
C LEU A 92 -7.38 -2.73 -1.43
N GLU A 93 -8.30 -3.12 -0.55
CA GLU A 93 -8.39 -2.58 0.80
C GLU A 93 -7.07 -2.78 1.56
N ARG A 94 -6.49 -3.99 1.50
CA ARG A 94 -5.19 -4.27 2.11
C ARG A 94 -4.07 -3.40 1.52
N LEU A 95 -4.07 -3.18 0.21
CA LEU A 95 -3.12 -2.26 -0.43
C LEU A 95 -3.33 -0.82 0.04
N GLY A 96 -4.58 -0.37 0.15
CA GLY A 96 -4.94 0.94 0.69
C GLY A 96 -4.45 1.13 2.12
N ASP A 97 -4.63 0.14 2.97
CA ASP A 97 -4.14 0.16 4.35
C ASP A 97 -2.61 0.25 4.42
N VAL A 98 -1.90 -0.49 3.57
CA VAL A 98 -0.43 -0.42 3.47
C VAL A 98 0.00 0.96 2.99
N ALA A 99 -0.61 1.47 1.91
CA ALA A 99 -0.31 2.78 1.36
C ALA A 99 -0.56 3.88 2.40
N GLN A 100 -1.68 3.81 3.12
CA GLN A 100 -2.00 4.77 4.17
C GLN A 100 -0.96 4.75 5.30
N ARG A 101 -0.49 3.58 5.73
CA ARG A 101 0.61 3.49 6.72
C ARG A 101 1.90 4.10 6.20
N VAL A 102 2.27 3.84 4.95
CA VAL A 102 3.47 4.43 4.33
C VAL A 102 3.33 5.96 4.25
N ASN A 103 2.16 6.46 3.88
CA ASN A 103 1.86 7.89 3.87
C ASN A 103 2.02 8.51 5.26
N GLU A 104 1.52 7.85 6.31
CA GLU A 104 1.70 8.29 7.69
C GLU A 104 3.18 8.32 8.12
N ILE A 105 3.99 7.38 7.65
CA ILE A 105 5.43 7.34 7.92
C ILE A 105 6.15 8.52 7.26
N ILE A 106 5.89 8.75 5.96
CA ILE A 106 6.57 9.81 5.20
C ILE A 106 6.16 11.20 5.70
N THR A 107 4.88 11.38 6.03
CA THR A 107 4.36 12.62 6.62
C THR A 107 4.73 12.80 8.11
N GLY A 108 5.37 11.80 8.73
CA GLY A 108 5.78 11.86 10.15
C GLY A 108 4.64 11.71 11.15
N LYS A 109 3.43 11.35 10.71
CA LYS A 109 2.28 11.04 11.58
C LYS A 109 2.45 9.71 12.32
N ARG A 110 3.30 8.83 11.81
CA ARG A 110 3.63 7.53 12.39
C ARG A 110 5.15 7.31 12.31
N PRO A 111 5.81 6.77 13.34
CA PRO A 111 7.20 6.36 13.22
C PRO A 111 7.31 5.19 12.22
N ASN A 112 8.38 5.17 11.43
CA ASN A 112 8.72 3.95 10.69
C ASN A 112 9.01 2.86 11.74
N ALA A 113 8.20 1.80 11.80
CA ALA A 113 8.34 0.73 12.79
C ALA A 113 9.52 -0.22 12.46
N PHE A 114 10.61 0.33 11.93
CA PHE A 114 11.96 -0.11 12.25
C PHE A 114 12.43 0.73 13.44
N ASP A 115 11.88 0.44 14.62
CA ASP A 115 12.37 1.03 15.88
C ASP A 115 13.38 0.04 16.51
N PRO A 116 14.67 0.40 16.61
CA PRO A 116 15.74 -0.41 17.18
C PRO A 116 15.68 -0.59 18.71
N ILE A 117 14.52 -0.49 19.36
CA ILE A 117 14.33 -1.17 20.66
C ILE A 117 14.49 -2.70 20.48
N LEU A 118 14.33 -3.21 19.26
CA LEU A 118 14.68 -4.58 18.85
C LEU A 118 16.10 -4.75 18.29
N ASP A 119 17.01 -3.78 18.46
CA ASP A 119 18.44 -3.98 18.13
C ASP A 119 19.25 -4.47 19.35
N GLY A 120 18.66 -4.42 20.56
CA GLY A 120 19.17 -5.05 21.78
C GLY A 120 18.39 -6.28 22.23
N ALA A 121 17.14 -6.46 21.78
CA ALA A 121 16.30 -7.57 22.23
C ALA A 121 16.61 -8.89 21.51
N TYR A 122 17.26 -8.89 20.34
CA TYR A 122 17.67 -10.13 19.65
C TYR A 122 18.82 -10.86 20.34
N GLN A 123 19.62 -10.19 21.18
CA GLN A 123 20.66 -10.82 21.99
C GLN A 123 20.08 -11.62 23.18
N ASP A 124 18.85 -11.33 23.62
CA ASP A 124 18.22 -12.04 24.74
C ASP A 124 17.36 -13.25 24.30
N VAL A 125 17.00 -13.37 23.02
CA VAL A 125 16.15 -14.49 22.54
C VAL A 125 16.96 -15.72 22.11
N PHE A 126 18.26 -15.53 21.84
CA PHE A 126 19.18 -16.62 21.54
C PHE A 126 20.44 -16.41 22.39
N PRO A 127 20.50 -16.97 23.62
CA PRO A 127 21.78 -17.06 24.31
C PRO A 127 22.71 -17.81 23.36
N GLU A 128 23.90 -17.24 23.11
CA GLU A 128 24.94 -17.90 22.34
C GLU A 128 25.01 -19.35 22.81
N GLN A 129 24.77 -20.28 21.88
CA GLN A 129 25.06 -21.69 22.08
C GLN A 129 26.50 -21.72 22.56
N GLY A 130 26.68 -21.96 23.86
CA GLY A 130 27.97 -21.90 24.51
C GLY A 130 28.94 -22.75 23.71
N SER A 131 30.02 -22.12 23.25
CA SER A 131 31.21 -22.83 22.82
C SER A 131 31.55 -23.86 23.89
N PRO A 132 31.64 -25.16 23.58
CA PRO A 132 32.34 -26.08 24.46
C PRO A 132 33.81 -25.67 24.42
N LEU A 133 34.30 -25.17 25.56
CA LEU A 133 35.71 -25.07 25.88
C LEU A 133 36.26 -26.48 26.14
N ASP A 134 37.44 -26.72 25.56
CA ASP A 134 38.36 -27.87 25.64
C ASP A 134 37.97 -29.20 24.95
#